data_AF-A0A150NYL8-F1
#
_entry.id   AF-A0A150NYL8-F1
#
_cell.length_a   1.000
_cell.length_b   1.000
_cell.length_c   1.000
_cell.angle_alpha   90.00
_cell.angle_beta   90.00
_cell.angle_gamma   90.00
#
_symmetry.space_group_name_H-M   'P 1'
#
loop_
_entity.id
_entity.type
_entity.pdbx_description
1 polymer ?
#
loop_
_entity_poly.entity_id
_entity_poly.type
_entity_poly.pdbx_seq_one_letter_code
_entity_poly.pdbx_strand_id
1 'polypeptide(L)'
;MGQGCNVGRVCVPRPGAPFEGGLCIAKDGDNACPPGAYTEKHVFFTGIEDDRGCEDDCACGEPSNGTCRATIALHADTAADTCETQVVEVLAGACANVEGNPTIVGRKVTSATPAGGACAATGGTPTGAARGASPRTFCCQSQG
;
A
#
# COMPACT_ATOMS: atom_id res chain seq x y z
N MET A 1 44.25 10.74 28.05
CA MET A 1 43.27 11.05 26.99
C MET A 1 42.20 11.94 27.60
N GLY A 2 42.01 13.16 27.10
CA GLY A 2 40.97 14.10 27.54
C GLY A 2 41.46 15.31 28.35
N GLN A 3 42.18 16.26 27.72
CA GLN A 3 42.32 17.63 28.26
C GLN A 3 41.22 18.52 27.69
N GLY A 4 39.97 18.13 27.94
CA GLY A 4 38.79 18.78 27.37
C GLY A 4 38.57 20.17 27.96
N CYS A 5 38.50 21.17 27.07
CA CYS A 5 37.89 22.49 27.15
C CYS A 5 37.85 23.23 28.50
N ASN A 6 38.23 24.52 28.50
CA ASN A 6 38.20 25.40 29.68
C ASN A 6 36.87 25.33 30.46
N VAL A 7 36.93 25.55 31.78
CA VAL A 7 35.76 25.56 32.67
C VAL A 7 34.64 26.43 32.09
N GLY A 8 33.44 25.86 31.96
CA GLY A 8 32.28 26.51 31.34
C GLY A 8 32.19 26.37 29.82
N ARG A 9 33.03 25.52 29.20
CA ARG A 9 32.94 25.15 27.78
C ARG A 9 32.71 23.65 27.63
N VAL A 10 32.05 23.28 26.54
CA VAL A 10 31.87 21.88 26.12
C VAL A 10 32.71 21.66 24.88
N CYS A 11 33.52 20.60 24.88
CA CYS A 11 34.22 20.17 23.67
C CYS A 11 33.20 19.54 22.72
N VAL A 12 32.85 20.27 21.68
CA VAL A 12 32.04 19.74 20.57
C VAL A 12 33.01 19.11 19.58
N PRO A 13 32.76 17.87 19.11
CA PRO A 13 33.56 17.28 18.05
C PRO A 13 33.53 18.21 16.82
N ARG A 14 34.66 18.36 16.15
CA ARG A 14 34.69 19.06 14.87
C ARG A 14 33.71 18.33 13.93
N PRO A 15 32.78 19.05 13.28
CA PRO A 15 31.88 18.43 12.32
C PRO A 15 32.68 17.65 11.27
N GLY A 16 32.25 16.41 11.03
CA GLY A 16 32.82 15.59 9.96
C GLY A 16 32.35 16.08 8.59
N ALA A 17 33.04 15.65 7.54
CA ALA A 17 32.52 15.80 6.18
C ALA A 17 31.10 15.18 6.08
N PRO A 18 30.17 15.77 5.31
CA PRO A 18 30.36 16.88 4.36
C PRO A 18 29.99 18.26 4.93
N PHE A 19 30.11 18.50 6.24
CA PHE A 19 29.78 19.81 6.81
C PHE A 19 30.68 20.91 6.22
N GLU A 20 30.08 21.82 5.47
CA GLU A 20 30.72 23.05 5.04
C GLU A 20 30.72 24.04 6.22
N GLY A 21 31.91 24.40 6.70
CA GLY A 21 32.06 25.37 7.79
C GLY A 21 31.70 26.79 7.38
N GLY A 22 32.13 27.79 8.13
CA GLY A 22 32.02 29.20 7.74
C GLY A 22 30.73 29.90 8.18
N LEU A 23 30.70 31.22 7.94
CA LEU A 23 29.58 32.09 8.30
C LEU A 23 28.66 32.26 7.09
N CYS A 24 27.36 32.11 7.31
CA CYS A 24 26.34 32.30 6.29
C CYS A 24 25.25 33.27 6.77
N ILE A 25 24.68 34.01 5.84
CA ILE A 25 23.44 34.77 6.02
C ILE A 25 22.30 34.02 5.33
N ALA A 26 21.09 34.08 5.89
CA ALA A 26 19.94 33.37 5.36
C ALA A 26 18.79 34.32 5.03
N LYS A 27 18.06 34.02 3.96
CA LYS A 27 16.86 34.74 3.55
C LYS A 27 15.82 33.77 2.99
N ASP A 28 14.56 33.99 3.33
CA ASP A 28 13.44 33.24 2.76
C ASP A 28 13.26 33.56 1.28
N GLY A 29 12.94 32.52 0.51
CA GLY A 29 12.89 32.53 -0.95
C GLY A 29 14.19 32.04 -1.60
N ASP A 30 14.10 31.70 -2.88
CA ASP A 30 15.26 31.53 -3.75
C ASP A 30 15.75 32.92 -4.20
N ASN A 31 16.80 33.42 -3.57
CA ASN A 31 17.32 34.77 -3.79
C ASN A 31 18.74 34.72 -4.38
N ALA A 32 19.14 35.77 -5.08
CA ALA A 32 20.55 35.99 -5.38
C ALA A 32 21.30 36.40 -4.11
N CYS A 33 22.54 35.95 -3.98
CA CYS A 33 23.41 36.38 -2.90
C CYS A 33 23.95 37.80 -3.14
N PRO A 34 24.14 38.60 -2.07
CA PRO A 34 24.65 39.94 -2.23
C PRO A 34 26.10 39.92 -2.71
N PRO A 35 26.54 40.95 -3.46
CA PRO A 35 27.95 41.09 -3.79
C PRO A 35 28.80 41.28 -2.52
N GLY A 36 30.06 40.85 -2.57
CA GLY A 36 31.01 41.01 -1.47
C GLY A 36 31.36 39.69 -0.81
N ALA A 37 31.21 39.60 0.52
CA ALA A 37 31.75 38.50 1.30
C ALA A 37 30.93 37.21 1.25
N TYR A 38 29.64 37.25 0.91
CA TYR A 38 28.72 36.11 0.97
C TYR A 38 28.23 35.74 -0.43
N THR A 39 29.10 35.17 -1.26
CA THR A 39 28.80 34.87 -2.67
C THR A 39 28.40 33.43 -2.94
N GLU A 40 28.73 32.50 -2.03
CA GLU A 40 28.40 31.08 -2.20
C GLU A 40 26.93 30.84 -1.88
N LYS A 41 26.17 30.41 -2.89
CA LYS A 41 24.71 30.24 -2.79
C LYS A 41 24.33 28.77 -2.58
N HIS A 42 23.60 28.51 -1.51
CA HIS A 42 22.94 27.23 -1.26
C HIS A 42 21.45 27.46 -1.07
N VAL A 43 20.61 26.69 -1.77
CA VAL A 43 19.15 26.74 -1.60
C VAL A 43 18.71 25.44 -0.97
N PHE A 44 18.01 25.56 0.15
CA PHE A 44 17.39 24.43 0.84
C PHE A 44 15.88 24.67 0.90
N PHE A 45 15.11 23.59 0.94
CA PHE A 45 13.66 23.64 1.02
C PHE A 45 13.23 23.21 2.42
N THR A 46 12.42 24.03 3.08
CA THR A 46 11.90 23.73 4.42
C THR A 46 10.54 23.06 4.40
N GLY A 47 9.92 22.98 3.21
CA GLY A 47 8.70 22.25 2.96
C GLY A 47 8.85 21.29 1.78
N ILE A 48 7.83 20.46 1.61
CA ILE A 48 7.68 19.58 0.45
C ILE A 48 6.25 19.80 -0.07
N GLU A 49 6.14 20.07 -1.36
CA GLU A 49 4.89 19.93 -2.10
C GLU A 49 4.87 18.52 -2.69
N ASP A 50 3.82 17.76 -2.36
CA ASP A 50 3.69 16.37 -2.75
C ASP A 50 2.31 16.15 -3.36
N ASP A 51 2.28 16.03 -4.69
CA ASP A 51 1.08 15.69 -5.45
C ASP A 51 1.12 14.25 -5.97
N ARG A 52 2.01 13.41 -5.39
CA ARG A 52 2.09 12.00 -5.77
C ARG A 52 0.79 11.29 -5.42
N GLY A 53 0.32 10.51 -6.38
CA GLY A 53 -0.90 9.72 -6.22
C GLY A 53 -0.98 8.61 -7.26
N CYS A 54 -2.17 8.04 -7.40
CA CYS A 54 -2.50 7.11 -8.46
C CYS A 54 -3.48 7.79 -9.43
N GLU A 55 -3.26 7.65 -10.73
CA GLU A 55 -4.17 8.17 -11.75
C GLU A 55 -5.52 7.45 -11.72
N ASP A 56 -5.47 6.13 -11.48
CA ASP A 56 -6.64 5.26 -11.42
C ASP A 56 -6.62 4.42 -10.14
N ASP A 57 -7.81 4.06 -9.66
CA ASP A 57 -8.00 3.15 -8.54
C ASP A 57 -7.49 1.74 -8.88
N CYS A 58 -6.99 1.03 -7.86
CA CYS A 58 -6.67 -0.38 -7.99
C CYS A 58 -7.95 -1.19 -8.23
N ALA A 59 -7.98 -1.95 -9.31
CA ALA A 59 -9.10 -2.82 -9.64
C ALA A 59 -8.64 -4.26 -9.93
N CYS A 60 -9.56 -5.18 -9.70
CA CYS A 60 -9.42 -6.61 -9.95
C CYS A 60 -10.35 -6.94 -11.11
N GLY A 61 -9.80 -7.50 -12.20
CA GLY A 61 -10.59 -7.93 -13.35
C GLY A 61 -11.53 -9.11 -13.03
N GLU A 62 -12.17 -9.63 -14.06
CA GLU A 62 -13.05 -10.80 -13.92
C GLU A 62 -12.33 -11.96 -13.21
N PRO A 63 -12.94 -12.54 -12.16
CA PRO A 63 -12.33 -13.64 -11.42
C PRO A 63 -12.25 -14.88 -12.31
N SER A 64 -11.12 -15.56 -12.22
CA SER A 64 -10.81 -16.77 -12.98
C SER A 64 -10.32 -17.87 -12.04
N ASN A 65 -10.44 -19.13 -12.48
CA ASN A 65 -9.91 -20.30 -11.76
C ASN A 65 -10.44 -20.45 -10.32
N GLY A 66 -11.57 -19.83 -10.00
CA GLY A 66 -12.33 -20.06 -8.78
C GLY A 66 -13.19 -21.30 -8.94
N THR A 67 -13.19 -22.17 -7.93
CA THR A 67 -14.10 -23.31 -7.87
C THR A 67 -15.03 -23.17 -6.68
N CYS A 68 -16.33 -23.21 -6.94
CA CYS A 68 -17.37 -23.33 -5.93
C CYS A 68 -18.15 -24.60 -6.26
N ARG A 69 -18.05 -25.61 -5.39
CA ARG A 69 -18.75 -26.90 -5.58
C ARG A 69 -19.82 -27.02 -4.52
N ALA A 70 -21.04 -27.27 -4.96
CA ALA A 70 -22.15 -27.60 -4.09
C ALA A 70 -22.81 -28.90 -4.57
N THR A 71 -23.13 -29.79 -3.64
CA THR A 71 -23.97 -30.95 -3.88
C THR A 71 -25.36 -30.74 -3.30
N ILE A 72 -26.35 -31.27 -3.98
CA ILE A 72 -27.75 -31.25 -3.57
C ILE A 72 -28.17 -32.70 -3.38
N ALA A 73 -28.41 -33.10 -2.14
CA ALA A 73 -29.01 -34.38 -1.81
C ALA A 73 -30.53 -34.23 -1.72
N LEU A 74 -31.27 -35.10 -2.41
CA LEU A 74 -32.73 -35.18 -2.34
C LEU A 74 -33.11 -36.32 -1.39
N HIS A 75 -34.15 -36.11 -0.59
CA HIS A 75 -34.56 -37.03 0.46
C HIS A 75 -36.05 -37.37 0.37
N ALA A 76 -36.41 -38.60 0.71
CA ALA A 76 -37.79 -39.12 0.72
C ALA A 76 -38.38 -39.26 2.13
N ASP A 77 -37.68 -38.76 3.15
CA ASP A 77 -38.13 -38.85 4.53
C ASP A 77 -39.47 -38.13 4.73
N THR A 78 -40.42 -38.81 5.37
CA THR A 78 -41.76 -38.25 5.66
C THR A 78 -41.88 -37.70 7.08
N ALA A 79 -40.94 -38.05 7.96
CA ALA A 79 -40.83 -37.46 9.28
C ALA A 79 -40.30 -36.02 9.17
N ALA A 80 -40.78 -35.14 10.05
CA ALA A 80 -40.27 -33.77 10.10
C ALA A 80 -38.82 -33.75 10.59
N ASP A 81 -38.05 -32.80 10.07
CA ASP A 81 -36.66 -32.51 10.47
C ASP A 81 -35.66 -33.68 10.27
N THR A 82 -35.96 -34.62 9.37
CA THR A 82 -35.05 -35.73 9.01
C THR A 82 -34.56 -35.66 7.56
N CYS A 83 -33.34 -36.14 7.33
CA CYS A 83 -32.69 -36.26 6.02
C CYS A 83 -31.81 -37.52 6.01
N GLU A 84 -32.43 -38.68 6.25
CA GLU A 84 -31.75 -39.98 6.36
C GLU A 84 -31.91 -40.81 5.08
N THR A 85 -33.09 -40.75 4.46
CA THR A 85 -33.43 -41.51 3.25
C THR A 85 -33.05 -40.73 2.00
N GLN A 86 -31.75 -40.71 1.70
CA GLN A 86 -31.23 -40.08 0.47
C GLN A 86 -31.69 -40.84 -0.77
N VAL A 87 -32.30 -40.12 -1.70
CA VAL A 87 -32.76 -40.61 -3.00
C VAL A 87 -31.65 -40.49 -4.05
N VAL A 88 -31.05 -39.31 -4.14
CA VAL A 88 -29.99 -39.00 -5.11
C VAL A 88 -29.16 -37.83 -4.59
N GLU A 89 -27.88 -37.78 -4.94
CA GLU A 89 -27.04 -36.60 -4.79
C GLU A 89 -26.61 -36.11 -6.17
N VAL A 90 -26.80 -34.81 -6.42
CA VAL A 90 -26.45 -34.17 -7.69
C VAL A 90 -25.52 -32.99 -7.46
N LEU A 91 -24.56 -32.81 -8.35
CA LEU A 91 -23.75 -31.58 -8.37
C LEU A 91 -24.63 -30.41 -8.83
N ALA A 92 -24.54 -29.26 -8.17
CA ALA A 92 -25.25 -28.05 -8.58
C ALA A 92 -24.90 -27.69 -10.04
N GLY A 93 -25.92 -27.48 -10.86
CA GLY A 93 -25.78 -27.22 -12.30
C GLY A 93 -25.69 -28.48 -13.17
N ALA A 94 -25.62 -29.67 -12.58
CA ALA A 94 -25.73 -30.94 -13.30
C ALA A 94 -27.18 -31.47 -13.28
N CYS A 95 -27.51 -32.32 -14.25
CA CYS A 95 -28.76 -33.07 -14.28
C CYS A 95 -28.48 -34.55 -14.06
N ALA A 96 -29.34 -35.22 -13.27
CA ALA A 96 -29.31 -36.67 -13.11
C ALA A 96 -30.74 -37.22 -13.18
N ASN A 97 -30.86 -38.45 -13.68
CA ASN A 97 -32.12 -39.18 -13.63
C ASN A 97 -32.36 -39.66 -12.20
N VAL A 98 -33.61 -39.55 -11.73
CA VAL A 98 -34.04 -40.12 -10.45
C VAL A 98 -34.75 -41.43 -10.72
N GLU A 99 -34.12 -42.54 -10.35
CA GLU A 99 -34.63 -43.88 -10.63
C GLU A 99 -35.98 -44.12 -9.96
N GLY A 100 -36.96 -44.64 -10.72
CA GLY A 100 -38.29 -44.96 -10.19
C GLY A 100 -39.18 -43.76 -9.90
N ASN A 101 -38.73 -42.52 -10.16
CA ASN A 101 -39.46 -41.27 -9.90
C ASN A 101 -40.16 -41.24 -8.53
N PRO A 102 -39.41 -41.40 -7.43
CA PRO A 102 -39.96 -41.48 -6.08
C PRO A 102 -40.48 -40.11 -5.64
N THR A 103 -41.35 -40.11 -4.63
CA THR A 103 -41.75 -38.87 -3.96
C THR A 103 -40.53 -38.25 -3.27
N ILE A 104 -40.22 -37.00 -3.62
CA ILE A 104 -39.18 -36.20 -2.97
C ILE A 104 -39.85 -35.29 -1.95
N VAL A 105 -39.40 -35.35 -0.70
CA VAL A 105 -40.00 -34.61 0.42
C VAL A 105 -39.05 -33.52 0.92
N GLY A 106 -37.75 -33.72 0.81
CA GLY A 106 -36.74 -32.79 1.30
C GLY A 106 -35.52 -32.65 0.40
N ARG A 107 -34.71 -31.62 0.67
CA ARG A 107 -33.40 -31.41 0.03
C ARG A 107 -32.39 -30.85 1.03
N LYS A 108 -31.15 -31.30 0.91
CA LYS A 108 -30.00 -30.77 1.66
C LYS A 108 -28.96 -30.28 0.68
N VAL A 109 -28.47 -29.06 0.89
CA VAL A 109 -27.39 -28.48 0.08
C VAL A 109 -26.12 -28.49 0.93
N THR A 110 -25.07 -29.09 0.40
CA THR A 110 -23.74 -29.07 1.02
C THR A 110 -22.80 -28.32 0.08
N SER A 111 -22.27 -27.19 0.52
CA SER A 111 -21.26 -26.44 -0.23
C SER A 111 -19.87 -26.71 0.34
N ALA A 112 -18.91 -27.01 -0.53
CA ALA A 112 -17.51 -26.97 -0.17
C ALA A 112 -17.05 -25.51 -0.02
N THR A 113 -16.06 -25.27 0.83
CA THR A 113 -15.36 -23.99 0.88
C THR A 113 -14.82 -23.67 -0.52
N PRO A 114 -15.11 -22.49 -1.08
CA PRO A 114 -14.56 -22.09 -2.37
C PRO A 114 -13.03 -22.18 -2.36
N ALA A 115 -12.46 -22.70 -3.44
CA ALA A 115 -11.01 -22.87 -3.58
C ALA A 115 -10.51 -22.21 -4.86
N GLY A 116 -9.31 -21.65 -4.80
CA GLY A 116 -8.70 -20.89 -5.90
C GLY A 116 -9.32 -19.51 -6.04
N GLY A 117 -9.35 -19.01 -7.28
CA GLY A 117 -9.76 -17.65 -7.60
C GLY A 117 -8.56 -16.72 -7.71
N ALA A 118 -8.38 -16.15 -8.89
CA ALA A 118 -7.43 -15.08 -9.15
C ALA A 118 -8.05 -14.10 -10.15
N CYS A 119 -7.63 -12.85 -10.09
CA CYS A 119 -7.96 -11.85 -11.08
C CYS A 119 -6.69 -11.14 -11.54
N ALA A 120 -6.72 -10.62 -12.77
CA ALA A 120 -5.69 -9.70 -13.22
C ALA A 120 -5.84 -8.38 -12.45
N ALA A 121 -4.77 -7.95 -11.77
CA ALA A 121 -4.73 -6.64 -11.14
C ALA A 121 -4.55 -5.54 -12.21
N THR A 122 -5.20 -4.40 -12.00
CA THR A 122 -5.17 -3.23 -12.89
C THR A 122 -5.21 -1.94 -12.07
N GLY A 123 -4.87 -0.81 -12.69
CA GLY A 123 -4.87 0.50 -12.05
C GLY A 123 -3.65 0.73 -11.14
N GLY A 124 -3.70 1.79 -10.33
CA GLY A 124 -2.59 2.16 -9.45
C GLY A 124 -1.39 2.77 -10.18
N THR A 125 -1.59 3.29 -11.39
CA THR A 125 -0.54 3.98 -12.16
C THR A 125 -0.04 5.18 -11.37
N PRO A 126 1.24 5.22 -10.96
CA PRO A 126 1.75 6.32 -10.17
C PRO A 126 1.80 7.59 -11.01
N THR A 127 1.36 8.70 -10.42
CA THR A 127 1.40 10.04 -11.01
C THR A 127 1.93 11.05 -10.01
N GLY A 128 2.17 12.27 -10.47
CA GLY A 128 2.71 13.36 -9.66
C GLY A 128 4.20 13.24 -9.33
N ALA A 129 4.67 14.13 -8.45
CA ALA A 129 6.04 14.21 -7.98
C ALA A 129 6.10 14.87 -6.59
N ALA A 130 7.15 14.58 -5.85
CA ALA A 130 7.50 15.36 -4.67
C ALA A 130 8.54 16.42 -5.05
N ARG A 131 8.30 17.67 -4.66
CA ARG A 131 9.20 18.79 -4.93
C ARG A 131 9.46 19.58 -3.66
N GLY A 132 10.67 20.13 -3.53
CA GLY A 132 10.98 21.04 -2.44
C GLY A 132 10.11 22.30 -2.53
N ALA A 133 9.51 22.69 -1.42
CA ALA A 133 8.71 23.89 -1.27
C ALA A 133 9.29 24.81 -0.19
N SER A 134 8.84 26.06 -0.15
CA SER A 134 9.36 27.06 0.80
C SER A 134 10.89 27.17 0.75
N PRO A 135 11.48 27.60 -0.38
CA PRO A 135 12.92 27.73 -0.50
C PRO A 135 13.46 28.73 0.52
N ARG A 136 14.63 28.41 1.07
CA ARG A 136 15.43 29.29 1.92
C ARG A 136 16.85 29.30 1.38
N THR A 137 17.31 30.49 1.04
CA THR A 137 18.67 30.69 0.51
C THR A 137 19.63 30.99 1.66
N PHE A 138 20.76 30.29 1.66
CA PHE A 138 21.91 30.56 2.50
C PHE A 138 23.03 31.07 1.60
N CYS A 139 23.53 32.27 1.92
CA CYS A 139 24.67 32.89 1.26
C CYS A 139 25.85 32.80 2.21
N CYS A 140 26.83 32.00 1.86
CA CYS A 140 27.99 31.68 2.68
C CYS A 140 29.24 32.39 2.17
N GLN A 141 30.20 32.61 3.06
CA GLN A 141 31.53 33.06 2.65
C GLN A 141 32.22 31.95 1.87
N SER A 142 32.94 32.31 0.80
CA SER A 142 33.79 31.36 0.08
C SER A 142 34.80 30.77 1.07
N GLN A 143 34.82 29.44 1.20
CA GLN A 143 35.87 28.76 1.95
C GLN A 143 37.21 29.02 1.24
N GLY A 144 38.07 29.83 1.85
CA GLY A 144 39.47 29.96 1.45
C GLY A 144 40.29 28.76 1.91
#